data_AF-A0A0C9UXL2-F1
#
_entry.id   AF-A0A0C9UXL2-F1
#
_cell.length_a   1.000
_cell.length_b   1.000
_cell.length_c   1.000
_cell.angle_alpha   90.00
_cell.angle_beta   90.00
_cell.angle_gamma   90.00
#
_symmetry.space_group_name_H-M   'P 1'
#
loop_
_entity.id
_entity.type
_entity.pdbx_description
1 polymer ?
#
loop_
_entity_poly.entity_id
_entity_poly.type
_entity_poly.pdbx_seq_one_letter_code
_entity_poly.pdbx_strand_id
1 'polypeptide(L)'
;LGNTVGVIQRASLHTYLFFHQGYVADDIPDRIPLDVQEAALVFKPNTRFSLVNDKSWSFMVASKEGFLRLGPNGRPFATSFNHQLHCVNAVRFDYTVARDGLVTDEKELKAKLGHINHCFQFLRQSILCKADNTLVPLEKYNGSIVLNGFGGPPHRCRDWAQIRHFVENN
;
A
#
# COMPACT_ATOMS: atom_id res chain seq x y z
N LEU A 1 25.86 3.49 19.54
CA LEU A 1 25.18 4.18 18.42
C LEU A 1 23.81 3.57 18.28
N GLY A 2 22.88 4.01 19.13
CA GLY A 2 21.49 3.53 19.17
C GLY A 2 20.61 4.50 18.41
N ASN A 3 19.78 3.97 17.52
CA ASN A 3 18.64 4.66 16.94
C ASN A 3 17.39 3.84 17.25
N THR A 4 16.85 4.08 18.43
CA THR A 4 15.52 3.63 18.85
C THR A 4 14.49 4.51 18.12
N VAL A 5 13.62 3.93 17.28
CA VAL A 5 12.44 4.64 16.76
C VAL A 5 11.23 3.74 16.93
N GLY A 6 10.27 4.21 17.73
CA GLY A 6 8.91 3.66 17.81
C GLY A 6 8.40 3.49 19.24
N VAL A 7 7.98 4.59 19.89
CA VAL A 7 7.16 4.54 21.10
C VAL A 7 5.73 4.15 20.71
N ILE A 8 5.23 3.02 21.21
CA ILE A 8 3.81 2.66 21.13
C ILE A 8 3.10 3.31 22.32
N GLN A 9 2.43 4.43 22.10
CA GLN A 9 1.51 4.99 23.11
C GLN A 9 0.15 4.28 23.03
N ARG A 10 -0.32 3.76 24.16
CA ARG A 10 -1.73 3.40 24.37
C ARG A 10 -2.52 4.69 24.57
N ALA A 11 -3.57 4.91 23.77
CA ALA A 11 -4.56 5.96 24.05
C ALA A 11 -5.96 5.34 24.21
N SER A 12 -6.55 5.66 25.35
CA SER A 12 -7.87 5.28 25.84
C SER A 12 -9.02 5.95 25.07
N LEU A 13 -10.18 5.31 25.15
CA LEU A 13 -11.55 5.70 24.75
C LEU A 13 -11.72 7.19 24.40
N HIS A 14 -12.13 7.49 23.16
CA HIS A 14 -12.56 8.83 22.76
C HIS A 14 -13.97 8.81 22.17
N THR A 15 -14.85 9.56 22.84
CA THR A 15 -16.16 10.04 22.42
C THR A 15 -16.07 10.72 21.05
N TYR A 16 -16.95 10.37 20.12
CA TYR A 16 -17.01 10.97 18.78
C TYR A 16 -17.51 12.43 18.86
N LEU A 17 -16.57 13.38 19.01
CA LEU A 17 -16.81 14.77 18.63
C LEU A 17 -16.57 14.90 17.13
N PHE A 18 -17.63 15.11 16.34
CA PHE A 18 -17.54 15.45 14.93
C PHE A 18 -16.96 16.86 14.80
N PHE A 19 -15.63 16.98 14.79
CA PHE A 19 -14.97 18.18 14.28
C PHE A 19 -15.19 18.25 12.78
N HIS A 20 -15.67 19.40 12.31
CA HIS A 20 -15.85 19.70 10.89
C HIS A 20 -14.45 19.81 10.25
N GLN A 21 -13.84 18.70 9.85
CA GLN A 21 -12.51 18.72 9.20
C GLN A 21 -12.59 19.55 7.90
N GLY A 22 -11.72 20.54 7.79
CA GLY A 22 -11.64 21.45 6.65
C GLY A 22 -10.94 20.84 5.44
N TYR A 23 -10.15 19.77 5.62
CA TYR A 23 -9.29 19.17 4.59
C TYR A 23 -8.26 20.18 4.02
N VAL A 24 -7.90 21.22 4.78
CA VAL A 24 -6.99 22.29 4.39
C VAL A 24 -5.67 22.17 5.18
N ALA A 25 -4.53 22.37 4.51
CA ALA A 25 -3.20 22.25 5.13
C ALA A 25 -3.05 20.93 5.92
N ASP A 26 -2.77 21.02 7.23
CA ASP A 26 -2.57 19.88 8.14
C ASP A 26 -3.86 19.36 8.79
N ASP A 27 -5.01 20.02 8.58
CA ASP A 27 -6.32 19.54 9.05
C ASP A 27 -6.90 18.49 8.09
N ILE A 28 -6.19 17.37 8.00
CA ILE A 28 -6.55 16.21 7.18
C ILE A 28 -6.91 15.08 8.16
N PRO A 29 -8.09 14.46 8.06
CA PRO A 29 -8.38 13.28 8.86
C PRO A 29 -7.40 12.16 8.52
N ASP A 30 -7.01 11.36 9.52
CA ASP A 30 -6.03 10.30 9.29
C ASP A 30 -6.49 9.26 8.25
N ARG A 31 -7.80 9.06 8.12
CA ARG A 31 -8.43 7.97 7.36
C ARG A 31 -9.62 8.47 6.55
N ILE A 32 -10.03 7.68 5.56
CA ILE A 32 -11.30 7.90 4.86
C ILE A 32 -12.48 7.86 5.85
N PRO A 33 -13.57 8.61 5.58
CA PRO A 33 -14.77 8.62 6.42
C PRO A 33 -15.63 7.37 6.17
N LEU A 34 -15.03 6.19 6.34
CA LEU A 34 -15.66 4.89 6.20
C LEU A 34 -15.16 3.98 7.33
N ASP A 35 -16.10 3.38 8.05
CA ASP A 35 -15.80 2.32 9.00
C ASP A 35 -15.54 1.01 8.25
N VAL A 36 -14.28 0.58 8.22
CA VAL A 36 -13.84 -0.60 7.48
C VAL A 36 -14.00 -1.82 8.38
N GLN A 37 -14.89 -2.73 7.98
CA GLN A 37 -15.15 -3.97 8.70
C GLN A 37 -13.98 -4.95 8.59
N GLU A 38 -13.85 -5.84 9.58
CA GLU A 38 -12.93 -6.96 9.49
C GLU A 38 -13.35 -7.94 8.40
N ALA A 39 -12.38 -8.43 7.63
CA ALA A 39 -12.60 -9.44 6.61
C ALA A 39 -11.48 -10.48 6.64
N ALA A 40 -11.86 -11.74 6.46
CA ALA A 40 -10.92 -12.85 6.29
C ALA A 40 -10.82 -13.24 4.82
N LEU A 41 -9.60 -13.33 4.30
CA LEU A 41 -9.33 -13.79 2.94
C LEU A 41 -8.50 -15.08 2.98
N VAL A 42 -8.96 -16.10 2.24
CA VAL A 42 -8.16 -17.31 1.98
C VAL A 42 -7.56 -17.18 0.58
N PHE A 43 -6.24 -17.05 0.51
CA PHE A 43 -5.53 -16.96 -0.76
C PHE A 43 -5.31 -18.34 -1.35
N LYS A 44 -5.80 -18.55 -2.57
CA LYS A 44 -5.53 -19.75 -3.37
C LYS A 44 -4.50 -19.43 -4.46
N PRO A 45 -3.63 -20.38 -4.83
CA PRO A 45 -2.78 -20.24 -6.00
C PRO A 45 -3.61 -19.85 -7.21
N ASN A 46 -3.20 -18.81 -7.92
CA ASN A 46 -3.85 -18.40 -9.16
C ASN A 46 -2.83 -17.84 -10.15
N THR A 47 -3.09 -18.05 -11.44
CA THR A 47 -2.29 -17.53 -12.56
C THR A 47 -2.81 -16.19 -13.06
N ARG A 48 -3.92 -15.69 -12.50
CA ARG A 48 -4.56 -14.43 -12.93
C ARG A 48 -3.61 -13.25 -12.80
N PHE A 49 -2.93 -13.11 -11.67
CA PHE A 49 -1.95 -12.03 -11.46
C PHE A 49 -0.52 -12.49 -11.78
N SER A 50 -0.32 -13.10 -12.95
CA SER A 50 1.02 -13.42 -13.43
C SER A 50 1.85 -12.15 -13.67
N LEU A 51 3.18 -12.28 -13.71
CA LEU A 51 4.10 -11.16 -13.96
C LEU A 51 3.87 -10.41 -15.27
N VAL A 52 3.19 -10.99 -16.26
CA VAL A 52 3.00 -10.37 -17.59
C VAL A 52 1.54 -10.06 -17.90
N ASN A 53 0.63 -10.28 -16.94
CA ASN A 53 -0.80 -10.02 -17.15
C ASN A 53 -1.18 -8.61 -16.70
N ASP A 54 -0.77 -7.62 -17.47
CA ASP A 54 -1.01 -6.20 -17.17
C ASP A 54 -2.49 -5.88 -16.97
N LYS A 55 -3.37 -6.55 -17.72
CA LYS A 55 -4.83 -6.41 -17.59
C LYS A 55 -5.33 -6.83 -16.21
N SER A 56 -4.85 -7.94 -15.66
CA SER A 56 -5.28 -8.36 -14.32
C SER A 56 -4.74 -7.45 -13.24
N TRP A 57 -3.51 -6.97 -13.39
CA TRP A 57 -2.89 -6.03 -12.47
C TRP A 57 -3.55 -4.65 -12.50
N SER A 58 -4.01 -4.16 -13.66
CA SER A 58 -4.67 -2.86 -13.76
C SER A 58 -6.00 -2.81 -13.00
N PHE A 59 -6.70 -3.94 -12.86
CA PHE A 59 -7.93 -4.02 -12.06
C PHE A 59 -7.70 -4.00 -10.54
N MET A 60 -6.45 -4.05 -10.06
CA MET A 60 -6.17 -4.03 -8.62
C MET A 60 -6.31 -2.64 -8.02
N VAL A 61 -5.89 -1.61 -8.76
CA VAL A 61 -6.07 -0.22 -8.33
C VAL A 61 -7.52 0.17 -8.61
N ALA A 62 -8.19 0.79 -7.64
CA ALA A 62 -9.56 1.23 -7.84
C ALA A 62 -9.67 2.21 -9.03
N SER A 63 -10.83 2.27 -9.66
CA SER A 63 -11.09 3.18 -10.78
C SER A 63 -10.62 4.61 -10.48
N LYS A 64 -10.12 5.33 -11.49
CA LYS A 64 -9.50 6.67 -11.37
C LYS A 64 -8.15 6.64 -10.61
N GLU A 65 -7.32 5.63 -10.87
CA GLU A 65 -5.99 5.47 -10.24
C GLU A 65 -6.03 5.36 -8.71
N GLY A 66 -7.19 5.02 -8.14
CA GLY A 66 -7.39 4.96 -6.69
C GLY A 66 -7.44 6.32 -6.00
N PHE A 67 -7.61 7.40 -6.77
CA PHE A 67 -7.71 8.76 -6.27
C PHE A 67 -9.15 9.11 -5.86
N LEU A 68 -9.25 9.87 -4.78
CA LEU A 68 -10.49 10.42 -4.26
C LEU A 68 -10.34 11.92 -3.99
N ARG A 69 -11.46 12.64 -3.94
CA ARG A 69 -11.49 14.07 -3.61
C ARG A 69 -12.36 14.28 -2.39
N LEU A 70 -11.80 14.93 -1.36
CA LEU A 70 -12.48 15.15 -0.08
C LEU A 70 -12.48 16.63 0.32
N GLY A 71 -13.44 17.00 1.17
CA GLY A 71 -13.63 18.34 1.69
C GLY A 71 -14.29 19.32 0.72
N PRO A 72 -14.62 20.54 1.19
CA PRO A 72 -15.35 21.55 0.40
C PRO A 72 -14.65 21.95 -0.90
N ASN A 73 -13.31 21.93 -0.90
CA ASN A 73 -12.48 22.32 -2.05
C ASN A 73 -12.12 21.13 -2.96
N GLY A 74 -12.63 19.93 -2.70
CA GLY A 74 -12.34 18.74 -3.50
C GLY A 74 -10.85 18.39 -3.57
N ARG A 75 -10.15 18.48 -2.43
CA ARG A 75 -8.71 18.21 -2.33
C ARG A 75 -8.43 16.75 -2.69
N PRO A 76 -7.44 16.47 -3.57
CA PRO A 76 -7.14 15.11 -4.00
C PRO A 76 -6.35 14.33 -2.94
N PHE A 77 -6.71 13.07 -2.77
CA PHE A 77 -6.05 12.09 -1.92
C PHE A 77 -5.99 10.72 -2.60
N ALA A 78 -5.12 9.85 -2.12
CA ALA A 78 -5.21 8.42 -2.30
C ALA A 78 -5.38 7.74 -0.93
N THR A 79 -5.78 6.47 -0.91
CA THR A 79 -5.61 5.64 0.28
C THR A 79 -4.25 4.95 0.22
N SER A 80 -3.65 4.69 1.38
CA SER A 80 -2.40 3.93 1.48
C SER A 80 -2.53 2.57 0.80
N PHE A 81 -3.68 1.92 0.93
CA PHE A 81 -4.05 0.70 0.22
C PHE A 81 -3.91 0.82 -1.32
N ASN A 82 -4.53 1.83 -1.93
CA ASN A 82 -4.46 2.01 -3.39
C ASN A 82 -3.05 2.40 -3.85
N HIS A 83 -2.35 3.24 -3.09
CA HIS A 83 -0.98 3.62 -3.39
C HIS A 83 -0.05 2.39 -3.34
N GLN A 84 -0.16 1.56 -2.32
CA GLN A 84 0.64 0.33 -2.22
C GLN A 84 0.40 -0.63 -3.39
N LEU A 85 -0.86 -0.81 -3.82
CA LEU A 85 -1.17 -1.63 -5.00
C LEU A 85 -0.61 -1.03 -6.30
N HIS A 86 -0.70 0.29 -6.47
CA HIS A 86 -0.10 0.99 -7.60
C HIS A 86 1.42 0.80 -7.63
N CYS A 87 2.11 1.04 -6.51
CA CYS A 87 3.55 0.87 -6.42
C CYS A 87 4.01 -0.56 -6.69
N VAL A 88 3.32 -1.56 -6.12
CA VAL A 88 3.72 -2.96 -6.34
C VAL A 88 3.56 -3.36 -7.80
N ASN A 89 2.55 -2.82 -8.50
CA ASN A 89 2.38 -3.04 -9.94
C ASN A 89 3.43 -2.29 -10.76
N ALA A 90 3.79 -1.06 -10.39
CA ALA A 90 4.86 -0.30 -11.05
C ALA A 90 6.21 -1.02 -10.95
N VAL A 91 6.58 -1.47 -9.75
CA VAL A 91 7.83 -2.24 -9.54
C VAL A 91 7.81 -3.55 -10.32
N ARG A 92 6.65 -4.23 -10.41
CA ARG A 92 6.50 -5.43 -11.25
C ARG A 92 6.77 -5.10 -12.71
N PHE A 93 6.15 -4.06 -13.23
CA PHE A 93 6.30 -3.64 -14.63
C PHE A 93 7.75 -3.30 -14.95
N ASP A 94 8.38 -2.45 -14.14
CA ASP A 94 9.79 -2.06 -14.30
C ASP A 94 10.73 -3.26 -14.21
N TYR A 95 10.47 -4.18 -13.27
CA TYR A 95 11.22 -5.44 -13.18
C TYR A 95 11.11 -6.27 -14.46
N THR A 96 9.90 -6.40 -15.02
CA THR A 96 9.70 -7.18 -16.25
C THR A 96 10.39 -6.58 -17.46
N VAL A 97 10.39 -5.25 -17.58
CA VAL A 97 11.07 -4.52 -18.66
C VAL A 97 12.58 -4.59 -18.48
N ALA A 98 13.11 -4.28 -17.29
CA ALA A 98 14.54 -4.22 -17.04
C ALA A 98 15.23 -5.59 -17.16
N ARG A 99 14.53 -6.68 -16.85
CA ARG A 99 15.05 -8.05 -17.00
C ARG A 99 15.03 -8.53 -18.45
N ASP A 100 14.24 -7.92 -19.34
CA ASP A 100 14.08 -8.45 -20.68
C ASP A 100 15.43 -8.50 -21.42
N GLY A 101 15.73 -9.66 -22.02
CA GLY A 101 17.02 -9.93 -22.64
C GLY A 101 18.24 -10.11 -21.70
N LEU A 102 18.13 -9.91 -20.37
CA LEU A 102 19.26 -10.08 -19.44
C LEU A 102 19.53 -11.53 -19.03
N VAL A 103 18.50 -12.38 -19.04
CA VAL A 103 18.59 -13.81 -18.71
C VAL A 103 18.21 -14.59 -19.95
N THR A 104 19.20 -15.22 -20.58
CA THR A 104 19.04 -15.94 -21.85
C THR A 104 18.89 -17.45 -21.66
N ASP A 105 19.36 -18.00 -20.54
CA ASP A 105 19.11 -19.40 -20.20
C ASP A 105 17.64 -19.61 -19.80
N GLU A 106 16.96 -20.51 -20.52
CA GLU A 106 15.52 -20.74 -20.37
C GLU A 106 15.16 -21.27 -18.98
N LYS A 107 15.98 -22.18 -18.44
CA LYS A 107 15.73 -22.82 -17.15
C LYS A 107 15.86 -21.81 -16.01
N GLU A 108 16.92 -21.00 -16.06
CA GLU A 108 17.16 -19.90 -15.13
C GLU A 108 16.07 -18.84 -15.22
N LEU A 109 15.68 -18.44 -16.43
CA LEU A 109 14.59 -17.49 -16.66
C LEU A 109 13.28 -17.99 -16.04
N LYS A 110 12.90 -19.25 -16.28
CA LYS A 110 11.69 -19.86 -15.72
C LYS A 110 11.72 -19.89 -14.19
N ALA A 111 12.85 -20.25 -13.59
CA ALA A 111 13.01 -20.28 -12.13
C ALA A 111 12.88 -18.89 -11.51
N LYS A 112 13.57 -17.88 -12.06
CA LYS A 112 13.48 -16.49 -11.57
C LYS A 112 12.08 -15.92 -11.73
N LEU A 113 11.43 -16.15 -12.87
CA LEU A 113 10.05 -15.73 -13.11
C LEU A 113 9.08 -16.34 -12.10
N GLY A 114 9.19 -17.65 -11.85
CA GLY A 114 8.37 -18.34 -10.86
C GLY A 114 8.52 -17.74 -9.46
N HIS A 115 9.77 -17.54 -9.02
CA HIS A 115 10.07 -16.98 -7.70
C HIS A 115 9.58 -15.54 -7.54
N ILE A 116 9.86 -14.68 -8.52
CA ILE A 116 9.46 -13.27 -8.44
C ILE A 116 7.94 -13.10 -8.55
N ASN A 117 7.27 -13.89 -9.39
CA ASN A 117 5.81 -13.92 -9.44
C ASN A 117 5.21 -14.24 -8.08
N HIS A 118 5.76 -15.24 -7.39
CA HIS A 118 5.36 -15.60 -6.04
C HIS A 118 5.57 -14.43 -5.07
N CYS A 119 6.73 -13.76 -5.08
CA CYS A 119 7.01 -12.60 -4.21
C CYS A 119 6.01 -11.45 -4.42
N PHE A 120 5.73 -11.07 -5.67
CA PHE A 120 4.74 -10.03 -5.96
C PHE A 120 3.34 -10.41 -5.49
N GLN A 121 2.97 -11.68 -5.59
CA GLN A 121 1.71 -12.17 -5.05
C GLN A 121 1.66 -12.10 -3.53
N PHE A 122 2.76 -12.37 -2.83
CA PHE A 122 2.84 -12.22 -1.36
C PHE A 122 2.70 -10.77 -0.93
N LEU A 123 3.38 -9.84 -1.61
CA LEU A 123 3.23 -8.40 -1.33
C LEU A 123 1.78 -7.95 -1.56
N ARG A 124 1.16 -8.37 -2.67
CA ARG A 124 -0.27 -8.11 -2.94
C ARG A 124 -1.17 -8.65 -1.82
N GLN A 125 -0.90 -9.85 -1.30
CA GLN A 125 -1.66 -10.44 -0.19
C GLN A 125 -1.56 -9.61 1.09
N SER A 126 -0.36 -9.17 1.45
CA SER A 126 -0.13 -8.32 2.62
C SER A 126 -0.88 -7.00 2.51
N ILE A 127 -0.87 -6.37 1.33
CA ILE A 127 -1.59 -5.11 1.08
C ILE A 127 -3.11 -5.32 1.20
N LEU A 128 -3.65 -6.40 0.61
CA LEU A 128 -5.07 -6.74 0.72
C LEU A 128 -5.51 -7.07 2.14
N CYS A 129 -4.70 -7.82 2.89
CA CYS A 129 -5.00 -8.17 4.28
C CYS A 129 -4.95 -6.95 5.20
N LYS A 130 -4.06 -5.99 4.91
CA LYS A 130 -3.93 -4.78 5.73
C LYS A 130 -4.98 -3.74 5.39
N ALA A 131 -5.33 -3.62 4.10
CA ALA A 131 -6.31 -2.67 3.56
C ALA A 131 -6.19 -1.27 4.20
N ASP A 132 -4.96 -0.73 4.25
CA ASP A 132 -4.71 0.49 5.02
C ASP A 132 -5.46 1.70 4.43
N ASN A 133 -6.48 2.14 5.16
CA ASN A 133 -7.36 3.22 4.76
C ASN A 133 -6.87 4.61 5.20
N THR A 134 -5.61 4.72 5.65
CA THR A 134 -4.94 6.00 5.91
C THR A 134 -4.87 6.84 4.64
N LEU A 135 -5.24 8.13 4.74
CA LEU A 135 -5.17 9.09 3.64
C LEU A 135 -3.72 9.45 3.32
N VAL A 136 -3.38 9.41 2.04
CA VAL A 136 -2.10 9.89 1.50
C VAL A 136 -2.38 11.17 0.71
N PRO A 137 -1.87 12.33 1.16
CA PRO A 137 -2.00 13.58 0.41
C PRO A 137 -1.38 13.47 -0.97
N LEU A 138 -2.06 14.05 -1.96
CA LEU A 138 -1.54 14.21 -3.30
C LEU A 138 -0.99 15.63 -3.45
N GLU A 139 0.26 15.73 -3.87
CA GLU A 139 0.93 17.00 -4.11
C GLU A 139 0.98 17.29 -5.60
N LYS A 140 1.01 18.58 -5.95
CA LYS A 140 1.29 19.00 -7.33
C LYS A 140 2.77 19.29 -7.46
N TYR A 141 3.45 18.57 -8.33
CA TYR A 141 4.84 18.82 -8.70
C TYR A 141 4.91 19.02 -10.21
N ASN A 142 5.44 20.17 -10.65
CA ASN A 142 5.57 20.54 -12.07
C ASN A 142 4.28 20.35 -12.91
N GLY A 143 3.12 20.64 -12.33
CA GLY A 143 1.82 20.51 -13.01
C GLY A 143 1.24 19.09 -13.02
N SER A 144 2.01 18.09 -12.61
CA SER A 144 1.55 16.70 -12.41
C SER A 144 1.18 16.45 -10.95
N ILE A 145 0.21 15.56 -10.73
CA ILE A 145 -0.12 15.09 -9.40
C ILE A 145 0.85 13.96 -9.05
N VAL A 146 1.58 14.11 -7.96
CA VAL A 146 2.50 13.11 -7.41
C VAL A 146 1.98 12.65 -6.05
N LEU A 147 2.11 11.36 -5.77
CA LEU A 147 1.83 10.85 -4.44
C LEU A 147 3.03 11.14 -3.54
N ASN A 148 2.81 11.84 -2.42
CA ASN A 148 3.85 11.97 -1.42
C ASN A 148 3.90 10.66 -0.60
N GLY A 149 5.02 9.93 -0.70
CA GLY A 149 5.23 8.68 0.03
C GLY A 149 5.70 8.88 1.48
N PHE A 150 6.03 10.12 1.87
CA PHE A 150 6.66 10.44 3.15
C PHE A 150 6.06 11.72 3.75
N GLY A 151 5.72 11.70 5.04
CA GLY A 151 5.05 12.85 5.67
C GLY A 151 3.54 12.81 5.39
N GLY A 152 2.82 12.18 6.30
CA GLY A 152 1.37 12.02 6.26
C GLY A 152 0.85 11.54 7.62
N PRO A 153 -0.45 11.28 7.74
CA PRO A 153 -1.04 10.81 8.99
C PRO A 153 -0.45 9.49 9.48
N PRO A 154 -0.48 9.21 10.80
CA PRO A 154 0.06 7.98 11.35
C PRO A 154 -0.71 6.72 10.87
N HIS A 155 0.05 5.70 10.49
CA HIS A 155 -0.50 4.38 10.16
C HIS A 155 -0.75 3.56 11.43
N ARG A 156 -1.86 2.80 11.48
CA ARG A 156 -2.14 1.86 12.58
C ARG A 156 -1.53 0.51 12.25
N CYS A 157 -0.30 0.26 12.68
CA CYS A 157 0.41 -1.00 12.41
C CYS A 157 0.21 -2.04 13.52
N ARG A 158 0.42 -3.32 13.18
CA ARG A 158 0.72 -4.33 14.21
C ARG A 158 2.16 -4.13 14.66
N ASP A 159 2.43 -4.39 15.93
CA ASP A 159 3.78 -4.32 16.44
C ASP A 159 4.62 -5.47 15.87
N TRP A 160 5.38 -5.17 14.80
CA TRP A 160 6.22 -6.15 14.11
C TRP A 160 7.42 -6.58 14.97
N ALA A 161 7.84 -5.77 15.94
CA ALA A 161 8.95 -6.11 16.81
C ALA A 161 8.59 -7.31 17.69
N GLN A 162 7.35 -7.41 18.17
CA GLN A 162 6.89 -8.58 18.91
C GLN A 162 6.99 -9.88 18.08
N ILE A 163 6.60 -9.83 16.80
CA ILE A 163 6.71 -10.97 15.89
C ILE A 163 8.18 -11.33 15.67
N ARG A 164 9.03 -10.34 15.43
CA ARG A 164 10.47 -10.54 15.23
C ARG A 164 11.12 -11.18 16.45
N HIS A 165 10.91 -10.63 17.64
CA HIS A 165 11.46 -11.18 18.88
C HIS A 165 10.96 -12.60 19.14
N PHE A 166 9.70 -12.91 18.82
CA PHE A 166 9.20 -14.27 18.92
C PHE A 166 9.98 -15.21 18.00
N VAL A 167 10.16 -14.83 16.73
CA VAL A 167 10.90 -15.65 15.74
C VAL A 167 12.37 -15.83 16.12
N GLU A 168 13.06 -14.78 16.58
CA GLU A 168 14.48 -14.84 16.94
C GLU A 168 14.76 -15.66 18.21
N ASN A 169 13.74 -15.86 19.07
CA ASN A 169 13.84 -16.65 20.29
C ASN A 169 13.33 -18.10 20.13
N ASN A 170 13.05 -18.54 18.91
CA ASN A 170 12.74 -19.94 18.56
C ASN A 170 13.80 -20.49 17.61
#